data_AF-A0A075H1Z7-F1
#
_entry.id   AF-A0A075H1Z7-F1
#
_cell.length_a   1.000
_cell.length_b   1.000
_cell.length_c   1.000
_cell.angle_alpha   90.00
_cell.angle_beta   90.00
_cell.angle_gamma   90.00
#
_symmetry.space_group_name_H-M   'P 1'
#
loop_
_entity.id
_entity.type
_entity.pdbx_description
1 polymer ?
#
loop_
_entity_poly.entity_id
_entity_poly.type
_entity_poly.pdbx_seq_one_letter_code
_entity_poly.pdbx_strand_id
1 'polypeptide(L)'
;LEDPTLYALLEDCDSDGCIHVGHAIMDLRFYAGGTDYHVITPGVTINAKMEFLAMDVVIPSGHTLKLSLRSTGDDYLPASTSAPVAIELGASSVLRVDVVDPAAEHYFLPPQCRHPACVAE
;
A
#
# COMPACT_ATOMS: atom_id res chain seq x y z
N LEU A 1 -26.24 -2.01 -7.34
CA LEU A 1 -25.06 -2.62 -6.68
C LEU A 1 -23.94 -1.67 -6.99
N GLU A 2 -23.47 -0.95 -5.97
CA GLU A 2 -22.34 -0.05 -6.10
C GLU A 2 -21.09 -0.85 -5.71
N ASP A 3 -19.99 -0.62 -6.41
CA ASP A 3 -18.69 -1.26 -6.18
C ASP A 3 -17.69 -0.22 -5.65
N PRO A 4 -17.84 0.26 -4.41
CA PRO A 4 -17.00 1.34 -3.91
C PRO A 4 -15.58 0.81 -3.64
N THR A 5 -14.61 1.36 -4.39
CA THR A 5 -13.20 0.98 -4.34
C THR A 5 -12.37 2.09 -3.68
N LEU A 6 -11.40 1.69 -2.88
CA LEU A 6 -10.37 2.55 -2.33
C LEU A 6 -9.01 2.09 -2.85
N TYR A 7 -8.21 3.03 -3.32
CA TYR A 7 -6.81 2.84 -3.69
C TYR A 7 -5.92 3.64 -2.74
N ALA A 8 -4.87 3.01 -2.24
CA ALA A 8 -3.88 3.65 -1.40
C ALA A 8 -2.51 3.60 -2.09
N LEU A 9 -1.86 4.76 -2.19
CA LEU A 9 -0.51 4.92 -2.72
C LEU A 9 0.42 5.33 -1.57
N LEU A 10 1.47 4.56 -1.36
CA LEU A 10 2.55 4.87 -0.43
C LEU A 10 3.77 5.34 -1.21
N GLU A 11 4.27 6.50 -0.82
CA GLU A 11 5.42 7.14 -1.47
C GLU A 11 6.52 7.43 -0.44
N ASP A 12 7.76 7.28 -0.86
CA ASP A 12 8.95 7.78 -0.16
C ASP A 12 9.30 9.16 -0.72
N CYS A 13 9.41 10.19 0.13
CA CYS A 13 9.61 11.57 -0.30
C CYS A 13 10.82 12.22 0.37
N ASP A 14 11.56 13.01 -0.40
CA ASP A 14 12.69 13.83 0.01
C ASP A 14 12.58 15.28 -0.51
N SER A 15 13.70 15.99 -0.62
CA SER A 15 13.73 17.36 -1.15
C SER A 15 13.50 17.44 -2.67
N ASP A 16 13.75 16.36 -3.40
CA ASP A 16 13.77 16.31 -4.85
C ASP A 16 12.43 15.78 -5.40
N GLY A 17 11.69 15.00 -4.62
CA GLY A 17 10.35 14.57 -4.96
C GLY A 17 9.83 13.40 -4.14
N CYS A 18 8.89 12.66 -4.73
CA CYS A 18 8.31 11.45 -4.15
C CYS A 18 8.43 10.30 -5.16
N ILE A 19 8.75 9.11 -4.66
CA ILE A 19 8.79 7.87 -5.44
C ILE A 19 7.73 6.89 -4.91
N HIS A 20 7.04 6.19 -5.82
CA HIS A 20 6.08 5.15 -5.49
C HIS A 20 6.83 3.94 -4.90
N VAL A 21 6.55 3.61 -3.62
CA VAL A 21 7.17 2.46 -2.94
C VAL A 21 6.21 1.31 -2.68
N GLY A 22 4.90 1.58 -2.63
CA GLY A 22 3.90 0.53 -2.73
C GLY A 22 2.48 1.05 -2.88
N HIS A 23 1.56 0.14 -3.13
CA HIS A 23 0.15 0.44 -3.23
C HIS A 23 -0.73 -0.70 -2.72
N ALA A 24 -1.98 -0.35 -2.48
CA ALA A 24 -3.04 -1.27 -2.15
C ALA A 24 -4.30 -0.87 -2.92
N ILE A 25 -5.15 -1.85 -3.20
CA ILE A 25 -6.51 -1.61 -3.66
C ILE A 25 -7.47 -2.46 -2.84
N MET A 26 -8.62 -1.90 -2.52
CA MET A 26 -9.67 -2.59 -1.77
C MET A 26 -11.02 -2.29 -2.40
N ASP A 27 -11.77 -3.35 -2.66
CA ASP A 27 -13.21 -3.27 -2.75
C ASP A 27 -13.78 -3.21 -1.32
N LEU A 28 -14.47 -2.12 -0.97
CA LEU A 28 -14.95 -1.88 0.40
C LEU A 28 -15.99 -2.90 0.85
N ARG A 29 -16.53 -3.74 -0.05
CA ARG A 29 -17.42 -4.85 0.34
C ARG A 29 -16.67 -5.92 1.13
N PHE A 30 -15.34 -5.91 1.06
CA PHE A 30 -14.43 -6.76 1.83
C PHE A 30 -13.68 -5.95 2.91
N TYR A 31 -14.27 -4.86 3.41
CA TYR A 31 -13.61 -3.96 4.37
C TYR A 31 -13.03 -4.65 5.61
N ALA A 32 -13.56 -5.81 6.01
CA ALA A 32 -13.07 -6.56 7.16
C ALA A 32 -11.72 -7.27 6.90
N GLY A 33 -11.26 -7.28 5.65
CA GLY A 33 -10.14 -8.07 5.16
C GLY A 33 -10.55 -9.51 4.80
N GLY A 34 -9.64 -10.25 4.17
CA GLY A 34 -9.88 -11.63 3.75
C GLY A 34 -10.82 -11.73 2.55
N THR A 35 -11.65 -12.77 2.53
CA THR A 35 -12.48 -13.15 1.38
C THR A 35 -13.99 -13.03 1.64
N ASP A 36 -14.38 -12.54 2.82
CA ASP A 36 -15.77 -12.48 3.24
C ASP A 36 -16.44 -11.20 2.73
N TYR A 37 -17.53 -11.39 1.98
CA TYR A 37 -18.31 -10.30 1.40
C TYR A 37 -19.31 -9.71 2.41
N HIS A 38 -19.40 -8.39 2.45
CA HIS A 38 -20.36 -7.66 3.27
C HIS A 38 -21.21 -6.69 2.43
N VAL A 39 -22.50 -6.60 2.77
CA VAL A 39 -23.39 -5.57 2.23
C VAL A 39 -23.11 -4.25 2.95
N ILE A 40 -22.71 -3.23 2.20
CA ILE A 40 -22.49 -1.87 2.73
C ILE A 40 -23.81 -1.09 2.68
N THR A 41 -24.15 -0.45 3.79
CA THR A 41 -25.28 0.50 3.83
C THR A 41 -24.75 1.92 3.67
N PRO A 42 -25.21 2.71 2.69
CA PRO A 42 -24.77 4.08 2.51
C PRO A 42 -24.92 4.92 3.79
N GLY A 43 -23.92 5.75 4.10
CA GLY A 43 -23.90 6.62 5.28
C GLY A 43 -23.51 5.93 6.60
N VAL A 44 -23.24 4.62 6.60
CA VAL A 44 -22.72 3.91 7.76
C VAL A 44 -21.20 3.85 7.71
N THR A 45 -20.54 4.32 8.77
CA THR A 45 -19.08 4.24 8.92
C THR A 45 -18.64 2.79 9.12
N ILE A 46 -17.65 2.36 8.34
CA ILE A 46 -17.00 1.05 8.43
C ILE A 46 -15.51 1.23 8.73
N ASN A 47 -14.90 0.27 9.42
CA ASN A 47 -13.45 0.26 9.64
C ASN A 47 -12.78 -0.65 8.60
N ALA A 48 -12.27 -0.05 7.53
CA ALA A 48 -11.64 -0.75 6.42
C ALA A 48 -10.19 -1.16 6.73
N LYS A 49 -9.94 -2.48 6.77
CA LYS A 49 -8.64 -3.10 7.02
C LYS A 49 -7.93 -3.42 5.70
N MET A 50 -7.21 -2.45 5.19
CA MET A 50 -6.53 -2.53 3.90
C MET A 50 -5.09 -3.01 4.07
N GLU A 51 -4.70 -3.98 3.24
CA GLU A 51 -3.36 -4.56 3.23
C GLU A 51 -2.61 -4.09 1.99
N PHE A 52 -1.36 -3.66 2.18
CA PHE A 52 -0.44 -3.37 1.10
C PHE A 52 0.09 -4.65 0.49
N LEU A 53 0.33 -4.64 -0.82
CA LEU A 53 1.14 -5.68 -1.45
C LEU A 53 2.51 -5.72 -0.76
N ALA A 54 3.12 -6.91 -0.72
CA ALA A 54 4.43 -7.09 -0.12
C ALA A 54 5.44 -6.12 -0.76
N MET A 55 6.21 -5.44 0.10
CA MET A 55 7.21 -4.44 -0.28
C MET A 55 8.57 -4.87 0.27
N ASP A 56 9.62 -4.70 -0.52
CA ASP A 56 11.02 -4.75 -0.07
C ASP A 56 11.62 -3.37 -0.30
N VAL A 57 11.44 -2.49 0.68
CA VAL A 57 11.71 -1.06 0.56
C VAL A 57 12.55 -0.60 1.73
N VAL A 58 13.61 0.14 1.43
CA VAL A 58 14.42 0.84 2.43
C VAL A 58 14.16 2.33 2.32
N ILE A 59 13.66 2.93 3.39
CA ILE A 59 13.41 4.37 3.47
C ILE A 59 14.66 5.06 4.06
N PRO A 60 15.36 5.92 3.31
CA PRO A 60 16.54 6.61 3.83
C PRO A 60 16.23 7.52 5.02
N SER A 61 17.22 7.72 5.88
CA SER A 61 17.11 8.67 6.99
C SER A 61 16.85 10.08 6.47
N GLY A 62 15.86 10.77 7.06
CA GLY A 62 15.48 12.13 6.68
C GLY A 62 14.38 12.20 5.61
N HIS A 63 14.03 11.07 4.99
CA HIS A 63 12.87 10.99 4.11
C HIS A 63 11.57 10.89 4.91
N THR A 64 10.43 11.07 4.23
CA THR A 64 9.09 10.97 4.80
C THR A 64 8.21 10.04 3.97
N LEU A 65 7.44 9.19 4.66
CA LEU A 65 6.37 8.42 4.04
C LEU A 65 5.13 9.28 3.81
N LYS A 66 4.62 9.26 2.58
CA LYS A 66 3.37 9.92 2.21
C LYS A 66 2.35 8.88 1.76
N LEU A 67 1.20 8.86 2.44
CA LEU A 67 0.06 8.03 2.09
C LEU A 67 -1.01 8.87 1.39
N SER A 68 -1.37 8.51 0.16
CA SER A 68 -2.43 9.14 -0.62
C SER A 68 -3.58 8.16 -0.87
N LEU A 69 -4.82 8.59 -0.63
CA LEU A 69 -6.02 7.79 -0.87
C LEU A 69 -6.80 8.32 -2.09
N ARG A 70 -7.26 7.42 -2.95
CA ARG A 70 -7.97 7.74 -4.21
C ARG A 70 -9.07 6.72 -4.49
N SER A 71 -10.01 7.04 -5.37
CA SER A 71 -11.05 6.09 -5.82
C SER A 71 -10.54 5.07 -6.85
N THR A 72 -9.41 5.35 -7.47
CA THR A 72 -8.70 4.47 -8.42
C THR A 72 -7.21 4.83 -8.43
N GLY A 73 -6.38 3.93 -8.95
CA GLY A 73 -4.93 4.08 -9.02
C GLY A 73 -4.34 3.75 -10.38
N ASP A 74 -3.01 3.77 -10.45
CA ASP A 74 -2.26 3.42 -11.66
C ASP A 74 -2.52 1.94 -12.00
N ASP A 75 -2.63 1.62 -13.29
CA ASP A 75 -2.88 0.27 -13.83
C ASP A 75 -4.16 -0.46 -13.37
N TYR A 76 -5.07 0.22 -12.65
CA TYR A 76 -6.39 -0.31 -12.31
C TYR A 76 -7.50 0.28 -13.20
N LEU A 77 -8.38 -0.60 -13.69
CA LEU A 77 -9.63 -0.15 -14.29
C LEU A 77 -10.56 0.43 -13.21
N PRO A 78 -11.24 1.55 -13.48
CA PRO A 78 -12.22 2.08 -12.55
C PRO A 78 -13.34 1.07 -12.32
N ALA A 79 -13.91 1.10 -11.12
CA ALA A 79 -15.07 0.27 -10.79
C ALA A 79 -16.23 0.52 -11.77
N SER A 80 -16.98 -0.54 -12.08
CA SER A 80 -18.09 -0.48 -13.03
C SER A 80 -19.22 0.46 -12.59
N THR A 81 -19.28 0.70 -11.27
CA THR A 81 -20.19 1.62 -10.60
C THR A 81 -19.42 2.33 -9.47
N SER A 82 -19.73 3.59 -9.20
CA SER A 82 -19.05 4.36 -8.15
C SER A 82 -20.03 5.07 -7.24
N ALA A 83 -19.73 5.11 -5.95
CA ALA A 83 -20.38 5.97 -4.97
C ALA A 83 -19.35 6.86 -4.27
N PRO A 84 -19.76 8.04 -3.77
CA PRO A 84 -18.86 8.88 -2.98
C PRO A 84 -18.47 8.17 -1.69
N VAL A 85 -17.17 8.17 -1.39
CA VAL A 85 -16.60 7.63 -0.15
C VAL A 85 -16.03 8.80 0.64
N ALA A 86 -16.47 8.95 1.89
CA ALA A 86 -15.89 9.90 2.84
C ALA A 86 -14.90 9.16 3.74
N ILE A 87 -13.71 9.74 3.92
CA ILE A 87 -12.69 9.21 4.81
C ILE A 87 -12.70 10.02 6.10
N GLU A 88 -12.98 9.34 7.22
CA GLU A 88 -12.84 9.93 8.54
C GLU A 88 -11.40 9.75 9.03
N LEU A 89 -10.76 10.86 9.37
CA LEU A 89 -9.43 10.86 10.00
C LEU A 89 -9.62 10.91 11.52
N GLY A 90 -9.14 9.87 12.21
CA GLY A 90 -9.23 9.78 13.67
C GLY A 90 -8.20 8.81 14.22
N ALA A 91 -8.28 8.53 15.53
CA ALA A 91 -7.33 7.66 16.22
C ALA A 91 -7.31 6.21 15.70
N SER A 92 -8.37 5.77 15.03
CA SER A 92 -8.46 4.46 14.38
C SER A 92 -7.86 4.42 12.96
N SER A 93 -7.56 5.57 12.37
CA SER A 93 -7.02 5.67 11.01
C SER A 93 -5.49 5.60 11.07
N VAL A 94 -4.96 4.38 11.08
CA VAL A 94 -3.54 4.10 11.35
C VAL A 94 -2.90 3.36 10.18
N LEU A 95 -1.77 3.87 9.70
CA LEU A 95 -0.85 3.12 8.85
C LEU A 95 0.04 2.27 9.76
N ARG A 96 0.04 0.95 9.55
CA ARG A 96 0.96 0.02 10.21
C ARG A 96 1.99 -0.43 9.18
N VAL A 97 3.25 -0.27 9.51
CA VAL A 97 4.39 -0.74 8.74
C VAL A 97 5.30 -1.51 9.67
N ASP A 98 5.83 -2.64 9.21
CA ASP A 98 6.81 -3.38 9.97
C ASP A 98 8.17 -2.69 9.81
N VAL A 99 8.85 -2.47 10.93
CA VAL A 99 10.20 -1.90 10.97
C VAL A 99 11.17 -3.05 11.16
N VAL A 100 11.93 -3.35 10.11
CA VAL A 100 12.94 -4.40 10.09
C VAL A 100 14.25 -3.86 10.67
N ASP A 101 14.89 -4.63 11.55
CA ASP A 101 16.27 -4.39 11.99
C ASP A 101 17.24 -5.23 11.14
N PRO A 102 18.05 -4.60 10.26
CA PRO A 102 18.99 -5.30 9.41
C PRO A 102 20.01 -6.18 10.14
N ALA A 103 20.35 -5.81 11.37
CA ALA A 103 21.34 -6.53 12.16
C ALA A 103 20.75 -7.79 12.83
N ALA A 104 19.43 -7.81 13.03
CA ALA A 104 18.71 -8.89 13.69
C ALA A 104 18.00 -9.84 12.69
N GLU A 105 17.77 -9.40 11.45
CA GLU A 105 17.07 -10.17 10.42
C GLU A 105 17.98 -10.69 9.31
N HIS A 106 17.60 -11.84 8.76
CA HIS A 106 18.31 -12.44 7.63
C HIS A 106 17.72 -11.94 6.32
N TYR A 107 18.38 -10.98 5.69
CA TYR A 107 18.07 -10.66 4.29
C TYR A 107 18.39 -11.84 3.39
N PHE A 108 17.58 -11.98 2.34
CA PHE A 108 17.96 -12.81 1.22
C PHE A 108 19.19 -12.21 0.56
N LEU A 109 20.32 -12.90 0.63
CA LEU A 109 21.51 -12.54 -0.11
C LEU A 109 21.43 -13.19 -1.49
N PRO A 110 21.26 -12.41 -2.58
CA PRO A 110 21.21 -12.97 -3.91
C PRO A 110 22.52 -13.68 -4.23
N PRO A 111 22.49 -14.78 -5.00
CA PRO A 111 23.69 -15.49 -5.39
C PRO A 111 24.63 -14.55 -6.16
N GLN A 112 25.87 -14.44 -5.71
CA GLN A 112 26.87 -13.64 -6.40
C GLN A 112 27.27 -14.33 -7.71
N CYS A 113 27.25 -13.59 -8.82
CA CYS A 113 27.77 -14.10 -10.08
C CYS A 113 29.29 -14.26 -9.97
N ARG A 114 29.78 -15.51 -10.03
CA ARG A 114 31.23 -15.84 -9.98
C ARG A 114 31.86 -16.06 -11.36
N HIS A 115 31.08 -15.89 -12.43
CA HIS A 115 31.58 -16.09 -13.80
C HIS A 115 32.57 -14.97 -14.16
N PRO A 116 33.68 -15.25 -14.89
CA PRO A 116 34.67 -14.23 -15.27
C PRO A 116 34.08 -12.97 -15.92
N ALA A 117 32.99 -13.11 -16.67
CA ALA A 117 32.29 -11.97 -17.29
C ALA A 117 31.64 -11.01 -16.28
N CYS A 118 31.34 -11.43 -15.06
CA CYS A 118 30.73 -10.61 -14.01
C CYS A 118 31.75 -9.94 -13.08
N VAL A 119 32.99 -10.44 -13.03
CA VAL A 119 34.04 -9.97 -12.11
C VAL A 119 35.12 -9.12 -12.79
N ALA A 120 35.04 -8.92 -14.11
CA ALA A 120 36.01 -8.17 -14.90
C ALA A 120 35.64 -6.69 -15.12
N GLU A 121 34.57 -6.20 -14.48
CA GLU A 121 34.09 -4.81 -14.56
C GLU A 121 34.56 -3.96 -13.37
#